data_AF-A0A1I8I3A8-F1
#
_entry.id   AF-A0A1I8I3A8-F1
#
_cell.length_a   1.000
_cell.length_b   1.000
_cell.length_c   1.000
_cell.angle_alpha   90.00
_cell.angle_beta   90.00
_cell.angle_gamma   90.00
#
_symmetry.space_group_name_H-M   'P 1'
#
loop_
_entity.id
_entity.type
_entity.pdbx_description
1 polymer ?
#
loop_
_entity_poly.entity_id
_entity_poly.type
_entity_poly.pdbx_seq_one_letter_code
_entity_poly.pdbx_strand_id
1 'polypeptide(L)'
;MASSQAKDRLTPLMRKLRDFIYQREYNNALRYADQQTGRNVQPIDPPGGVSHKLSSNYYCTRDGRRLSQPPEIVFANSGSAIKQLTAATGGSGSLPQQGLPPAPGRQFNWDHKAEPIENYWGRHRKFVN
;
A
#
# COMPACT_ATOMS: atom_id res chain seq x y z
N MET A 1 17.94 -30.45 10.88
CA MET A 1 16.57 -29.92 10.71
C MET A 1 15.85 -30.80 9.72
N ALA A 2 15.27 -31.92 10.17
CA ALA A 2 14.57 -32.84 9.26
C ALA A 2 13.23 -32.21 8.89
N SER A 3 13.04 -31.90 7.60
CA SER A 3 11.75 -31.48 7.09
C SER A 3 10.74 -32.60 7.35
N SER A 4 9.59 -32.27 7.95
CA SER A 4 8.47 -33.19 8.07
C SER A 4 7.93 -33.46 6.67
N GLN A 5 8.55 -34.41 5.97
CA GLN A 5 8.15 -34.84 4.63
C GLN A 5 6.71 -35.35 4.70
N ALA A 6 5.76 -34.55 4.21
CA ALA A 6 4.42 -35.04 3.92
C ALA A 6 4.58 -36.27 3.03
N LYS A 7 4.20 -37.44 3.55
CA LYS A 7 4.54 -38.72 2.93
C LYS A 7 3.81 -38.84 1.61
N ASP A 8 4.51 -38.50 0.53
CA ASP A 8 4.18 -38.96 -0.82
C ASP A 8 3.91 -40.46 -0.76
N ARG A 9 2.69 -40.88 -1.13
CA ARG A 9 2.26 -42.28 -1.11
C ARG A 9 2.99 -43.17 -2.14
N LEU A 10 4.05 -42.68 -2.77
CA LEU A 10 4.85 -43.42 -3.74
C LEU A 10 5.81 -44.40 -3.04
N THR A 11 6.03 -45.54 -3.68
CA THR A 11 7.08 -46.48 -3.28
C THR A 11 8.45 -45.79 -3.39
N PRO A 12 9.46 -46.18 -2.58
CA PRO A 12 10.78 -45.56 -2.60
C PRO A 12 11.45 -45.57 -3.98
N LEU A 13 11.20 -46.60 -4.80
CA LEU A 13 11.69 -46.69 -6.16
C LEU A 13 11.06 -45.63 -7.07
N MET A 14 9.74 -45.48 -7.01
CA MET A 14 9.03 -44.49 -7.84
C MET A 14 9.34 -43.05 -7.41
N ARG A 15 9.60 -42.82 -6.12
CA ARG A 15 10.10 -41.52 -5.63
C ARG A 15 11.44 -41.14 -6.27
N LYS A 16 12.41 -42.06 -6.25
CA LYS A 16 13.73 -41.84 -6.87
C LYS A 16 13.64 -41.66 -8.38
N LEU A 17 12.80 -42.45 -9.05
CA LEU A 17 12.56 -42.31 -10.49
C LEU A 17 11.99 -40.93 -10.84
N ARG A 18 11.00 -40.47 -10.06
CA ARG A 18 10.41 -39.14 -10.22
C ARG A 18 11.47 -38.06 -10.06
N ASP A 19 12.21 -38.07 -8.95
CA ASP A 19 13.19 -37.01 -8.66
C ASP A 19 14.35 -37.03 -9.68
N PHE A 20 14.68 -38.20 -10.22
CA PHE A 20 15.63 -38.35 -11.33
C PHE A 20 15.13 -37.71 -12.63
N ILE A 21 13.87 -37.95 -13.02
CA ILE A 21 13.27 -37.33 -14.23
C ILE A 21 13.11 -35.81 -14.06
N TYR A 22 12.78 -35.35 -12.84
CA TYR A 22 12.62 -33.93 -12.54
C TYR A 22 13.93 -33.16 -12.35
N GLN A 23 15.08 -33.86 -12.23
CA GLN A 23 16.40 -33.27 -11.94
C GLN A 23 16.43 -32.38 -10.68
N ARG A 24 15.43 -32.51 -9.80
CA ARG A 24 15.28 -31.79 -8.55
C ARG A 24 14.48 -32.65 -7.58
N GLU A 25 14.70 -32.45 -6.29
CA GLU A 25 13.79 -32.96 -5.28
C GLU A 25 12.37 -32.45 -5.53
N TYR A 26 11.43 -33.39 -5.60
CA TYR A 26 10.03 -33.06 -5.76
C TYR A 26 9.50 -32.35 -4.51
N ASN A 27 8.91 -31.17 -4.72
CA ASN A 27 8.19 -30.46 -3.68
C ASN A 27 6.70 -30.80 -3.77
N ASN A 28 6.17 -31.40 -2.70
CA ASN A 28 4.79 -31.84 -2.65
C ASN A 28 3.83 -30.66 -2.51
N ALA A 29 3.01 -30.42 -3.54
CA ALA A 29 1.99 -29.37 -3.51
C ALA A 29 0.69 -29.81 -2.79
N LEU A 30 0.55 -31.11 -2.51
CA LEU A 30 -0.62 -31.64 -1.82
C LEU A 30 -0.50 -31.43 -0.32
N ARG A 31 -1.63 -31.08 0.30
CA ARG A 31 -1.74 -30.90 1.73
C ARG A 31 -2.21 -32.20 2.38
N TYR A 32 -1.48 -32.66 3.38
CA TYR A 32 -1.80 -33.84 4.16
C TYR A 32 -2.19 -33.44 5.58
N ALA A 33 -2.96 -34.29 6.25
CA ALA A 33 -3.53 -33.99 7.56
C ALA A 33 -2.48 -33.75 8.67
N ASP A 34 -1.27 -34.29 8.53
CA ASP A 34 -0.13 -34.08 9.42
C ASP A 34 0.52 -32.69 9.27
N GLN A 35 0.40 -32.08 8.08
CA GLN A 35 0.87 -30.73 7.80
C GLN A 35 -0.25 -29.68 7.89
N GLN A 36 -1.48 -30.09 8.18
CA GLN A 36 -2.63 -29.20 8.32
C GLN A 36 -3.06 -29.10 9.78
N THR A 37 -3.59 -27.95 10.15
CA THR A 37 -4.28 -27.82 11.43
C THR A 37 -5.55 -28.67 11.42
N GLY A 38 -5.94 -29.17 12.60
CA GLY A 38 -7.18 -29.93 12.75
C GLY A 38 -8.40 -29.11 12.32
N ARG A 39 -9.43 -29.79 11.78
CA ARG A 39 -10.70 -29.14 11.41
C ARG A 39 -11.51 -28.69 12.63
N ASN A 40 -11.27 -29.32 13.78
CA ASN A 40 -11.88 -28.92 15.04
C ASN A 40 -11.08 -27.74 15.61
N VAL A 41 -11.72 -26.57 15.69
CA VAL A 41 -11.15 -25.36 16.26
C VAL A 41 -11.79 -25.16 17.62
N GLN A 42 -10.98 -24.97 18.65
CA GLN A 42 -11.46 -24.62 19.99
C GLN A 42 -12.18 -23.26 19.94
N PRO A 43 -13.25 -23.04 20.71
CA PRO A 43 -13.84 -21.70 20.84
C PRO A 43 -12.77 -20.69 21.25
N ILE A 44 -12.66 -19.59 20.51
CA ILE A 44 -11.75 -18.49 20.82
C ILE A 44 -12.56 -17.24 21.18
N ASP A 45 -12.08 -16.47 22.16
CA ASP A 45 -12.64 -15.18 22.54
C ASP A 45 -11.81 -14.06 21.89
N PRO A 46 -12.25 -13.50 20.74
CA PRO A 46 -11.48 -12.49 20.04
C PRO A 46 -11.49 -11.16 20.82
N PRO A 47 -10.39 -10.39 20.81
CA PRO A 47 -10.38 -9.09 21.44
C PRO A 47 -11.40 -8.16 20.77
N GLY A 48 -12.07 -7.35 21.57
CA GLY A 48 -13.01 -6.34 21.08
C GLY A 48 -12.35 -5.29 20.19
N GLY A 49 -13.16 -4.64 19.35
CA GLY A 49 -12.69 -3.52 18.53
C GLY A 49 -12.46 -2.24 19.34
N VAL A 50 -11.81 -1.25 18.73
CA VAL A 50 -11.49 0.05 19.37
C VAL A 50 -12.69 0.83 19.90
N SER A 51 -13.90 0.50 19.41
CA SER A 51 -15.16 1.10 19.85
C SER A 51 -15.89 0.27 20.92
N HIS A 52 -15.29 -0.78 21.49
CA HIS A 52 -15.86 -1.53 22.62
C HIS A 52 -15.51 -0.82 23.94
N LYS A 53 -15.99 0.43 24.10
CA LYS A 53 -15.75 1.27 25.27
C LYS A 53 -17.08 1.58 25.97
N LEU A 54 -17.09 1.54 27.30
CA LEU A 54 -18.27 1.78 28.14
C LEU A 54 -18.66 3.27 28.23
N SER A 55 -17.67 4.17 28.13
CA SER A 55 -17.85 5.62 28.24
C SER A 55 -17.08 6.38 27.15
N SER A 56 -17.47 7.63 26.93
CA SER A 56 -16.81 8.55 25.97
C SER A 56 -16.69 7.97 24.55
N ASN A 57 -17.75 7.29 24.10
CA ASN A 57 -17.79 6.55 22.83
C ASN A 57 -19.05 6.89 22.03
N TYR A 58 -19.34 8.19 21.89
CA TYR A 58 -20.49 8.67 21.14
C TYR A 58 -20.32 8.37 19.64
N TYR A 59 -21.41 7.94 18.99
CA TYR A 59 -21.38 7.62 17.57
C TYR A 59 -20.99 8.84 16.71
N CYS A 60 -21.47 10.02 17.09
CA CYS A 60 -21.25 11.27 16.36
C CYS A 60 -19.77 11.67 16.23
N THR A 61 -18.93 11.34 17.22
CA THR A 61 -17.50 11.72 17.20
C THR A 61 -16.64 10.80 16.33
N ARG A 62 -17.15 9.61 15.96
CA ARG A 62 -16.43 8.60 15.16
C ARG A 62 -17.01 8.36 13.77
N ASP A 63 -18.15 8.97 13.45
CA ASP A 63 -18.86 8.74 12.20
C ASP A 63 -18.19 9.49 11.03
N GLY A 64 -17.17 8.88 10.43
CA GLY A 64 -16.50 9.41 9.26
C GLY A 64 -17.41 9.58 8.04
N ARG A 65 -18.56 8.90 8.00
CA ARG A 65 -19.52 9.01 6.88
C ARG A 65 -20.14 10.41 6.80
N ARG A 66 -20.24 11.11 7.94
CA ARG A 66 -20.74 12.49 8.04
C ARG A 66 -19.66 13.55 7.92
N LEU A 67 -18.38 13.15 7.90
CA LEU A 67 -17.27 14.06 7.66
C LEU A 67 -17.04 14.31 6.16
N SER A 68 -17.68 13.50 5.29
CA SER A 68 -17.63 13.67 3.84
C SER A 68 -18.29 14.99 3.42
N GLN A 69 -17.48 15.96 3.01
CA GLN A 69 -17.97 17.23 2.45
C GLN A 69 -18.15 17.12 0.93
N PRO A 70 -19.03 17.93 0.33
CA PRO A 70 -19.06 18.11 -1.12
C PRO A 70 -17.68 18.52 -1.67
N PRO A 71 -17.34 18.17 -2.91
CA PRO A 71 -16.06 18.54 -3.51
C PRO A 71 -15.93 20.07 -3.60
N GLU A 72 -14.71 20.56 -3.36
CA GLU A 72 -14.40 21.97 -3.54
C GLU A 72 -14.32 22.31 -5.03
N ILE A 73 -15.06 23.33 -5.46
CA ILE A 73 -15.11 23.77 -6.86
C ILE A 73 -14.02 24.81 -7.09
N VAL A 74 -12.89 24.38 -7.67
CA VAL A 74 -11.74 25.25 -7.97
C VAL A 74 -11.98 26.14 -9.22
N PHE A 75 -12.83 25.70 -10.14
CA PHE A 75 -13.23 26.43 -11.33
C PHE A 75 -14.65 26.04 -11.78
N ALA A 76 -15.48 27.01 -12.13
CA ALA A 76 -16.80 26.77 -12.74
C ALA A 76 -17.10 27.84 -13.81
N ASN A 77 -17.77 27.45 -14.88
CA ASN A 77 -18.17 28.33 -15.98
C ASN A 77 -19.53 29.03 -15.71
N SER A 78 -19.72 29.53 -14.49
CA SER A 78 -20.94 30.23 -14.08
C SER A 78 -20.59 31.63 -13.58
N GLY A 79 -21.49 32.60 -13.76
CA GLY A 79 -21.22 34.03 -13.51
C GLY A 79 -20.84 34.40 -12.06
N SER A 80 -20.94 33.47 -11.12
CA SER A 80 -20.59 33.62 -9.70
C SER A 80 -19.35 32.83 -9.26
N ALA A 81 -18.65 32.19 -10.22
CA ALA A 81 -17.46 31.40 -9.93
C ALA A 81 -16.21 32.26 -9.72
N ILE A 82 -15.27 31.74 -8.91
CA ILE A 82 -13.96 32.34 -8.64
C ILE A 82 -13.19 32.43 -9.96
N LYS A 83 -13.03 33.64 -10.50
CA LYS A 83 -12.27 33.89 -11.72
C LYS A 83 -10.77 33.76 -11.41
N GLN A 84 -10.10 32.79 -12.02
CA GLN A 84 -8.65 32.63 -11.91
C GLN A 84 -7.84 33.63 -12.75
N LEU A 85 -8.52 34.42 -13.58
CA LEU A 85 -7.95 35.48 -14.39
C LEU A 85 -8.60 36.81 -13.98
N THR A 86 -7.81 37.77 -13.51
CA THR A 86 -8.26 39.17 -13.41
C THR A 86 -8.48 39.72 -14.81
N ALA A 87 -9.65 40.33 -15.08
CA ALA A 87 -9.92 40.99 -16.35
C ALA A 87 -8.85 42.07 -16.59
N ALA A 88 -8.10 41.94 -17.69
CA ALA A 88 -6.99 42.82 -17.99
C ALA A 88 -7.49 44.22 -18.38
N THR A 89 -7.40 45.19 -17.45
CA THR A 89 -7.30 46.60 -17.81
C THR A 89 -5.84 46.90 -18.10
N GLY A 90 -5.42 46.68 -19.36
CA GLY A 90 -4.33 47.39 -20.05
C GLY A 90 -2.99 47.66 -19.34
N GLY A 91 -2.63 46.95 -18.27
CA GLY A 91 -1.38 47.13 -17.55
C GLY A 91 -0.45 45.94 -17.75
N SER A 92 0.77 46.20 -18.24
CA SER A 92 1.87 45.24 -18.31
C SER A 92 2.26 44.74 -16.91
N GLY A 93 1.50 43.82 -16.35
CA GLY A 93 1.88 43.06 -15.17
C GLY A 93 2.84 41.95 -15.57
N SER A 94 4.04 41.94 -14.98
CA SER A 94 5.04 40.89 -15.17
C SER A 94 4.43 39.51 -14.93
N LEU A 95 4.48 38.64 -15.94
CA LEU A 95 4.10 37.23 -15.82
C LEU A 95 4.96 36.60 -14.71
N PRO A 96 4.39 35.83 -13.77
CA PRO A 96 5.19 35.12 -12.79
C PRO A 96 6.17 34.21 -13.52
N GLN A 97 7.44 34.31 -13.14
CA GLN A 97 8.56 33.53 -13.68
C GLN A 97 8.13 32.05 -13.79
N GLN A 98 8.21 31.49 -14.99
CA GLN A 98 7.77 30.11 -15.25
C GLN A 98 8.65 29.13 -14.47
N GLY A 99 8.21 28.77 -13.27
CA GLY A 99 8.64 27.56 -12.59
C GLY A 99 8.16 26.33 -13.36
N LEU A 100 8.65 25.14 -12.96
CA LEU A 100 8.17 23.88 -13.52
C LEU A 100 6.63 23.83 -13.47
N PRO A 101 5.97 23.25 -14.50
CA PRO A 101 4.52 23.11 -14.50
C PRO A 101 4.05 22.38 -13.23
N PRO A 102 2.88 22.74 -12.67
CA PRO A 102 2.37 22.08 -11.48
C PRO A 102 2.17 20.59 -11.75
N ALA A 103 2.90 19.74 -11.04
CA ALA A 103 2.74 18.29 -11.08
C ALA A 103 1.81 17.83 -9.94
N PRO A 104 0.93 16.83 -10.17
CA PRO A 104 -0.02 16.37 -9.15
C PRO A 104 0.64 15.70 -7.94
N GLY A 105 1.91 15.31 -8.06
CA GLY A 105 2.66 14.67 -6.98
C GLY A 105 4.13 14.49 -7.36
N ARG A 106 4.90 13.92 -6.42
CA ARG A 106 6.31 13.60 -6.65
C ARG A 106 6.44 12.34 -7.50
N GLN A 107 7.37 12.36 -8.46
CA GLN A 107 7.74 11.16 -9.21
C GLN A 107 8.74 10.34 -8.40
N PHE A 108 8.50 9.03 -8.31
CA PHE A 108 9.38 8.09 -7.60
C PHE A 108 10.04 7.14 -8.60
N ASN A 109 11.35 6.94 -8.47
CA ASN A 109 12.09 5.92 -9.21
C ASN A 109 12.27 4.68 -8.32
N TRP A 110 11.49 3.63 -8.59
CA TRP A 110 11.48 2.39 -7.81
C TRP A 110 12.71 1.51 -8.07
N ASP A 111 13.47 1.76 -9.15
CA ASP A 111 14.63 0.95 -9.54
C ASP A 111 15.95 1.44 -8.91
N HIS A 112 15.92 2.54 -8.14
CA HIS A 112 17.10 3.00 -7.42
C HIS A 112 17.40 2.03 -6.27
N LYS A 113 18.61 1.49 -6.27
CA LYS A 113 19.08 0.59 -5.20
C LYS A 113 19.17 1.40 -3.90
N ALA A 114 18.78 0.81 -2.78
CA ALA A 114 18.82 1.50 -1.50
C ALA A 114 20.27 1.90 -1.18
N GLU A 115 20.55 3.19 -1.24
CA GLU A 115 21.82 3.76 -0.77
C GLU A 115 21.86 3.66 0.78
N PRO A 116 23.05 3.46 1.39
CA PRO A 116 23.20 3.53 2.84
C PRO A 116 22.60 4.82 3.41
N ILE A 117 21.98 4.74 4.60
CA ILE A 117 21.21 5.82 5.25
C ILE A 117 22.02 7.13 5.38
N GLU A 118 23.35 7.02 5.44
CA GLU A 118 24.31 8.13 5.48
C GLU A 118 24.18 9.09 4.28
N ASN A 119 23.78 8.59 3.10
CA ASN A 119 23.67 9.38 1.87
C ASN A 119 22.29 10.03 1.66
N TYR A 120 21.27 9.66 2.43
CA TYR A 120 19.89 10.12 2.23
C TYR A 120 19.72 11.60 2.64
N TRP A 121 20.36 12.01 3.74
CA TRP A 121 20.34 13.40 4.22
C TRP A 121 21.29 14.35 3.48
N GLY A 122 22.17 13.81 2.62
CA GLY A 122 23.17 14.58 1.87
C GLY A 122 22.66 15.23 0.58
N ARG A 123 21.65 14.63 -0.08
CA ARG A 123 21.15 15.08 -1.39
C ARG A 123 20.26 16.33 -1.33
N HIS A 124 19.69 16.63 -0.18
CA HIS A 124 18.68 17.69 -0.03
C HIS A 124 19.23 19.08 0.35
N ARG A 125 20.54 19.23 0.55
CA ARG A 125 21.17 20.53 0.92
C ARG A 125 21.69 21.36 -0.25
N LYS A 126 21.58 20.92 -1.50
CA LYS A 126 22.16 21.63 -2.67
C LYS A 126 21.19 22.52 -3.46
N PHE A 127 20.02 22.86 -2.90
CA PHE A 127 19.06 23.78 -3.54
C PHE A 127 18.90 25.11 -2.77
N VAL A 128 19.99 25.64 -2.24
CA VAL A 128 20.07 27.03 -1.78
C VAL A 128 21.36 27.63 -2.36
N ASN A 129 21.21 28.34 -3.47
CA ASN A 129 22.02 29.46 -3.94
C ASN A 129 21.21 30.18 -5.02
#